data_AF-A0A2N5PI31-F1
#
_entry.id   AF-A0A2N5PI31-F1
#
_cell.length_a   1.000
_cell.length_b   1.000
_cell.length_c   1.000
_cell.angle_alpha   90.00
_cell.angle_beta   90.00
_cell.angle_gamma   90.00
#
_symmetry.space_group_name_H-M   'P 1'
#
loop_
_entity.id
_entity.type
_entity.pdbx_description
1 polymer ?
#
loop_
_entity_poly.entity_id
_entity_poly.type
_entity_poly.pdbx_seq_one_letter_code
_entity_poly.pdbx_strand_id
1 'polypeptide(L)' 'MEELKKCPFCGGEAMLKINYGFDGKVISAFVYCKECGVSTRNCALEATARGMWNRRVKE' A
#
# COMPACT_ATOMS: atom_id res chain seq x y z
N MET A 1 -6.67 12.76 -1.11
CA MET A 1 -6.12 11.39 -1.11
C MET A 1 -5.54 11.17 0.29
N GLU A 2 -5.91 10.11 1.00
CA GLU A 2 -5.37 9.89 2.36
C GLU A 2 -3.87 9.56 2.32
N GLU A 3 -3.11 10.17 3.22
CA GLU A 3 -1.72 9.83 3.46
C GLU A 3 -1.61 8.43 4.07
N LEU A 4 -0.51 7.73 3.75
CA LEU A 4 -0.25 6.41 4.31
C LEU A 4 0.25 6.55 5.75
N LYS A 5 -0.42 5.87 6.69
CA LYS A 5 0.07 5.74 8.06
C LYS A 5 1.37 4.93 8.07
N LYS A 6 2.22 5.18 9.08
CA LYS A 6 3.46 4.41 9.31
C LYS A 6 3.17 2.92 9.51
N CYS A 7 4.18 2.09 9.27
CA CYS A 7 4.08 0.65 9.42
C CYS A 7 3.68 0.28 10.85
N PRO A 8 2.55 -0.44 11.07
CA PRO A 8 2.11 -0.82 12.41
C PRO A 8 3.00 -1.86 13.10
N PHE A 9 3.93 -2.46 12.36
CA PHE A 9 4.79 -3.54 12.87
C PHE A 9 6.17 -3.06 13.29
N CYS A 10 6.74 -2.07 12.59
CA CYS A 10 8.10 -1.58 12.87
C CYS A 10 8.20 -0.05 12.98
N GLY A 11 7.11 0.70 12.78
CA GLY A 11 7.12 2.17 12.75
C GLY A 11 7.77 2.77 11.50
N GLY A 12 8.27 1.96 10.57
CA GLY A 12 8.90 2.39 9.33
C GLY A 12 7.95 3.04 8.34
N GLU A 13 8.50 3.64 7.30
CA GLU A 13 7.73 4.33 6.27
C GLU A 13 7.03 3.33 5.34
N ALA A 14 5.79 3.67 4.97
CA ALA A 14 4.97 2.89 4.05
C ALA A 14 4.90 3.58 2.69
N MET A 15 4.96 2.81 1.61
CA MET A 15 4.92 3.29 0.24
C MET A 15 3.89 2.53 -0.58
N LEU A 16 3.16 3.25 -1.44
CA LEU A 16 2.30 2.64 -2.44
C LEU A 16 3.13 2.28 -3.67
N LYS A 17 2.98 1.05 -4.17
CA LYS A 17 3.47 0.61 -5.48
C LYS A 17 2.30 0.30 -6.40
N ILE A 18 2.34 0.88 -7.60
CA ILE A 18 1.38 0.62 -8.67
C ILE A 18 2.15 0.00 -9.82
N ASN A 19 1.71 -1.17 -10.27
CA ASN A 19 2.22 -1.85 -11.44
C ASN A 19 1.24 -1.63 -12.60
N TYR A 20 1.79 -1.15 -13.71
CA TYR A 20 1.04 -0.92 -14.95
C TYR A 20 1.34 -2.04 -15.94
N GLY A 21 0.32 -2.41 -16.72
CA GLY A 21 0.45 -3.29 -17.85
C GLY A 21 1.04 -2.61 -19.06
N PHE A 22 1.34 -3.42 -20.09
CA PHE A 22 1.79 -2.91 -21.38
C PHE A 22 0.78 -1.97 -22.04
N ASP A 23 -0.52 -2.09 -21.72
CA ASP A 23 -1.59 -1.21 -22.17
C ASP A 23 -1.75 0.05 -21.30
N GLY A 24 -0.83 0.30 -20.37
CA GLY A 24 -0.85 1.44 -19.45
C GLY A 24 -1.92 1.33 -18.35
N LYS A 25 -2.68 0.23 -18.27
CA LYS A 25 -3.68 0.05 -17.23
C LYS A 25 -3.05 -0.47 -15.94
N VAL A 26 -3.66 -0.14 -14.81
CA VAL A 26 -3.26 -0.68 -13.50
C VAL A 26 -3.54 -2.18 -13.48
N ILE A 27 -2.50 -2.99 -13.31
CA ILE A 27 -2.61 -4.44 -13.11
C ILE A 27 -2.66 -4.76 -11.62
N SER A 28 -1.87 -4.05 -10.81
CA SER A 28 -1.94 -4.18 -9.35
C SER A 28 -1.46 -2.94 -8.64
N ALA A 29 -2.08 -2.67 -7.49
CA ALA A 29 -1.66 -1.68 -6.52
C ALA A 29 -1.55 -2.34 -5.14
N PHE A 30 -0.48 -2.06 -4.41
CA PHE A 30 -0.29 -2.55 -3.06
C PHE A 30 0.56 -1.58 -2.25
N VAL A 31 0.38 -1.59 -0.93
CA VAL A 31 1.22 -0.81 -0.01
C VAL A 31 2.21 -1.76 0.67
N TYR A 32 3.44 -1.30 0.86
CA TYR A 32 4.48 -2.05 1.55
C TYR A 32 5.30 -1.14 2.47
N CYS A 33 5.86 -1.70 3.54
CA CYS A 33 6.85 -1.00 4.35
C CYS A 33 8.23 -1.10 3.69
N LYS A 34 8.93 0.03 3.56
CA LYS A 34 10.28 0.08 3.00
C LYS A 34 11.32 -0.61 3.89
N GLU A 35 11.06 -0.67 5.20
CA GLU A 35 12.00 -1.19 6.20
C GLU A 35 11.86 -2.70 6.43
N CYS A 36 10.64 -3.18 6.72
CA CYS A 36 10.42 -4.58 7.07
C CYS A 36 9.77 -5.43 5.96
N GLY A 37 9.43 -4.82 4.82
CA GLY A 37 8.89 -5.52 3.66
C GLY A 37 7.44 -6.01 3.78
N VAL A 38 6.80 -5.87 4.95
CA VAL A 38 5.38 -6.25 5.13
C VAL A 38 4.51 -5.46 4.16
N SER A 39 3.55 -6.14 3.53
CA SER A 39 2.74 -5.57 2.46
C SER A 39 1.25 -5.89 2.59
N THR A 40 0.42 -5.17 1.84
CA THR A 40 -0.96 -5.56 1.57
C THR A 40 -1.01 -6.64 0.50
N ARG A 41 -2.19 -7.25 0.32
CA ARG A 41 -2.47 -7.97 -0.91
C ARG A 41 -2.50 -6.99 -2.09
N ASN A 42 -2.38 -7.53 -3.30
CA ASN A 42 -2.60 -6.79 -4.53
C ASN A 42 -4.08 -6.38 -4.64
N CYS A 43 -4.33 -5.14 -5.03
CA CYS A 43 -5.63 -4.56 -5.29
C CYS A 43 -5.69 -4.02 -6.73
N ALA A 44 -6.88 -3.99 -7.32
CA ALA A 44 -7.08 -3.36 -8.63
C ALA A 44 -7.07 -1.82 -8.56
N LEU A 45 -7.36 -1.26 -7.38
CA LEU A 45 -7.47 0.18 -7.15
C LEU A 45 -6.48 0.63 -6.08
N GLU A 46 -5.82 1.77 -6.33
CA GLU A 46 -4.93 2.44 -5.37
C GLU A 46 -5.66 2.75 -4.05
N ALA A 47 -6.88 3.28 -4.12
CA ALA A 47 -7.65 3.67 -2.93
C ALA A 47 -7.91 2.48 -1.99
N THR A 48 -8.16 1.29 -2.57
CA THR A 48 -8.35 0.07 -1.80
C THR A 48 -7.07 -0.35 -1.08
N ALA A 49 -5.91 -0.30 -1.76
CA ALA A 49 -4.62 -0.65 -1.17
C ALA A 49 -4.28 0.28 0.02
N ARG A 50 -4.50 1.60 -0.15
CA ARG A 50 -4.32 2.59 0.93
C ARG A 50 -5.24 2.34 2.12
N GLY A 51 -6.54 2.14 1.86
CA GLY A 51 -7.51 1.88 2.92
C GLY A 51 -7.22 0.58 3.68
N MET A 52 -6.80 -0.49 2.98
CA MET A 52 -6.38 -1.74 3.63
C MET A 52 -5.17 -1.55 4.54
N TRP A 53 -4.20 -0.74 4.13
CA TRP A 53 -3.03 -0.45 4.94
C TRP A 53 -3.38 0.37 6.18
N ASN A 54 -4.07 1.51 6.00
CA ASN A 54 -4.37 2.46 7.06
C ASN A 54 -5.28 1.86 8.15
N ARG A 55 -6.13 0.87 7.82
CA ARG A 55 -6.95 0.12 8.79
C ARG A 55 -6.15 -0.79 9.72
N ARG A 56 -4.91 -1.14 9.40
CA ARG A 56 -4.05 -1.98 10.26
C ARG A 56 -3.49 -1.23 11.45
N VAL A 57 -3.41 0.10 11.36
CA VAL A 57 -2.91 0.98 12.41
C VAL A 57 -4.10 1.37 13.28
N LYS A 58 -4.15 0.85 14.51
CA LYS A 58 -5.06 1.37 15.54
C LYS A 58 -4.67 2.82 15.84
N GLU A 59 -5.66 3.70 15.92
CA GLU A 59 -5.46 5.11 16.29
C GLU A 59 -4.87 5.27 17.69
#